data_AF-A0A7V6G0E8-F1
#
_entry.id   AF-A0A7V6G0E8-F1
#
_cell.length_a   1.000
_cell.length_b   1.000
_cell.length_c   1.000
_cell.angle_alpha   90.00
_cell.angle_beta   90.00
_cell.angle_gamma   90.00
#
_symmetry.space_group_name_H-M   'P 1'
#
loop_
_entity.id
_entity.type
_entity.pdbx_description
1 polymer ?
#
loop_
_entity_poly.entity_id
_entity_poly.type
_entity_poly.pdbx_seq_one_letter_code
_entity_poly.pdbx_strand_id
1 'polypeptide(L)'
;MDNRVDRLIEYVKGIHKGLDGRQLYLKYREDIEKVKPQEAFEIFHSLLLEGTEAKEILEFLDKVINVFYKSLSSYKWEAPKEYKFLSELILENKALQKRTDKIKGLLLGGHSSNQIKDTLLPMVEELQDINHHYLKKENILFPYLEKTMEKYKGLSIMWALHDEVKVKIKKTIDLLTKENIEEVELNQSIG
;
A
#
# COMPACT_ATOMS: atom_id res chain seq x y z
N MET A 1 -23.15 19.96 -8.85
CA MET A 1 -23.46 19.47 -7.49
C MET A 1 -22.15 18.90 -6.98
N ASP A 2 -21.52 19.52 -5.98
CA ASP A 2 -20.30 18.97 -5.37
C ASP A 2 -20.62 17.61 -4.75
N ASN A 3 -20.23 16.54 -5.43
CA ASN A 3 -20.33 15.22 -4.84
C ASN A 3 -19.22 15.10 -3.78
N ARG A 4 -19.43 14.26 -2.78
CA ARG A 4 -18.45 13.96 -1.73
C ARG A 4 -17.07 13.59 -2.30
N VAL A 5 -17.05 12.87 -3.41
CA VAL A 5 -15.82 12.46 -4.10
C VAL A 5 -15.00 13.68 -4.54
N ASP A 6 -15.63 14.73 -5.08
CA ASP A 6 -14.96 15.95 -5.51
C ASP A 6 -14.26 16.66 -4.33
N ARG A 7 -14.94 16.71 -3.18
CA ARG A 7 -14.35 17.27 -1.95
C ARG A 7 -13.16 16.44 -1.45
N LEU A 8 -13.23 15.12 -1.56
CA LEU A 8 -12.13 14.23 -1.20
C LEU A 8 -10.96 14.33 -2.19
N ILE A 9 -11.22 14.57 -3.47
CA ILE A 9 -10.19 14.88 -4.47
C ILE A 9 -9.46 16.16 -4.06
N GLU A 10 -10.18 17.22 -3.70
CA GLU A 10 -9.57 18.47 -3.23
C GLU A 10 -8.76 18.28 -1.94
N TYR A 11 -9.23 17.43 -1.02
CA TYR A 11 -8.44 17.04 0.15
C TYR A 11 -7.11 16.40 -0.26
N VAL A 12 -7.14 15.39 -1.14
CA VAL A 12 -5.92 14.68 -1.57
C VAL A 12 -4.96 15.60 -2.33
N LYS A 13 -5.47 16.47 -3.20
CA LYS A 13 -4.66 17.50 -3.86
C LYS A 13 -4.03 18.46 -2.86
N GLY A 14 -4.74 18.82 -1.80
CA GLY A 14 -4.21 19.65 -0.72
C GLY A 14 -3.04 18.98 0.01
N ILE A 15 -3.15 17.67 0.29
CA ILE A 15 -2.06 16.88 0.87
C ILE A 15 -0.86 16.82 -0.07
N HIS A 16 -1.09 16.57 -1.36
CA HIS A 16 -0.04 16.57 -2.38
C HIS A 16 0.68 17.92 -2.49
N LYS A 17 -0.05 19.04 -2.40
CA LYS A 17 0.50 20.41 -2.40
C LYS A 17 1.22 20.79 -1.09
N GLY A 18 1.30 19.89 -0.12
CA GLY A 18 1.98 20.16 1.16
C GLY A 18 1.26 21.15 2.08
N LEU A 19 -0.06 21.33 1.92
CA LEU A 19 -0.85 22.17 2.82
C LEU A 19 -0.91 21.57 4.23
N ASP A 20 -1.34 22.38 5.20
CA ASP A 20 -1.50 21.95 6.59
C ASP A 20 -2.50 20.78 6.69
N GLY A 21 -1.95 19.58 6.94
CA GLY A 21 -2.73 18.35 7.00
C GLY A 21 -3.75 18.33 8.14
N ARG A 22 -3.51 19.05 9.25
CA ARG A 22 -4.47 19.14 10.35
C ARG A 22 -5.66 20.00 9.97
N GLN A 23 -5.42 21.15 9.35
CA GLN A 23 -6.49 22.02 8.86
C GLN A 23 -7.31 21.35 7.77
N LEU A 24 -6.64 20.68 6.81
CA LEU A 24 -7.30 19.88 5.78
C LEU A 24 -8.14 18.77 6.41
N TYR A 25 -7.59 17.99 7.33
CA TYR A 25 -8.33 16.93 8.00
C TYR A 25 -9.59 17.47 8.68
N LEU A 26 -9.49 18.56 9.45
CA LEU A 26 -10.64 19.16 10.13
C LEU A 26 -11.71 19.64 9.14
N LYS A 27 -11.29 20.21 7.99
CA LYS A 27 -12.20 20.69 6.95
C LYS A 27 -12.97 19.55 6.27
N TYR A 28 -12.32 18.42 6.01
CA TYR A 28 -12.90 17.29 5.24
C TYR A 28 -13.29 16.10 6.10
N ARG A 29 -13.27 16.24 7.44
CA ARG A 29 -13.44 15.14 8.39
C ARG A 29 -14.69 14.29 8.15
N GLU A 30 -15.82 14.94 7.89
CA GLU A 30 -17.09 14.24 7.69
C GLU A 30 -17.09 13.35 6.44
N ASP A 31 -16.37 13.76 5.40
CA ASP A 31 -16.23 13.00 4.16
C ASP A 31 -15.22 11.85 4.35
N ILE A 32 -14.08 12.15 4.99
CA ILE A 32 -13.00 11.19 5.30
C ILE A 32 -13.53 9.99 6.11
N GLU A 33 -14.31 10.27 7.17
CA GLU A 33 -14.85 9.23 8.06
C GLU A 33 -15.90 8.33 7.36
N LYS A 34 -16.32 8.66 6.14
CA LYS A 34 -17.34 7.92 5.38
C LYS A 34 -16.85 7.44 4.01
N VAL A 35 -15.55 7.57 3.72
CA VAL A 35 -14.90 7.07 2.50
C VAL A 35 -15.19 5.58 2.32
N LYS A 36 -15.57 5.21 1.09
CA LYS A 36 -15.73 3.81 0.66
C LYS A 36 -14.56 3.38 -0.22
N PRO A 37 -14.25 2.06 -0.31
CA PRO A 37 -13.20 1.57 -1.20
C PRO A 37 -13.35 2.01 -2.66
N GLN A 38 -14.59 2.04 -3.16
CA GLN A 38 -14.91 2.49 -4.52
C GLN A 38 -14.56 3.97 -4.74
N GLU A 39 -14.79 4.83 -3.75
CA GLU A 39 -14.48 6.26 -3.83
C GLU A 39 -12.98 6.52 -3.75
N ALA A 40 -12.24 5.71 -2.99
CA ALA A 40 -10.78 5.78 -3.00
C ALA A 40 -10.22 5.55 -4.42
N PHE A 41 -10.74 4.54 -5.14
CA PHE A 41 -10.37 4.31 -6.54
C PHE A 41 -10.76 5.50 -7.44
N GLU A 42 -11.95 6.07 -7.25
CA GLU A 42 -12.40 7.24 -8.02
C GLU A 42 -11.49 8.46 -7.80
N ILE A 43 -11.09 8.73 -6.55
CA ILE A 43 -10.20 9.84 -6.20
C ILE A 43 -8.85 9.69 -6.91
N PHE A 44 -8.19 8.55 -6.77
CA PHE A 44 -6.87 8.35 -7.35
C PHE A 44 -6.92 8.23 -8.88
N HIS A 45 -7.99 7.67 -9.43
CA HIS A 45 -8.20 7.67 -10.87
C HIS A 45 -8.35 9.10 -11.42
N SER A 46 -9.05 9.99 -10.71
CA SER A 46 -9.16 11.40 -11.10
C SER A 46 -7.80 12.09 -11.19
N LEU A 47 -6.90 11.83 -10.24
CA LEU A 47 -5.55 12.41 -10.25
C LEU A 47 -4.74 11.95 -11.47
N LEU A 48 -4.85 10.67 -11.84
CA LEU A 48 -4.23 10.17 -13.07
C LEU A 48 -4.78 10.85 -14.32
N LEU A 49 -6.10 11.08 -14.39
CA LEU A 49 -6.73 11.78 -15.52
C LEU A 49 -6.30 13.25 -15.62
N GLU A 50 -6.01 13.88 -14.48
CA GLU A 50 -5.49 15.23 -14.39
C GLU A 50 -3.98 15.32 -14.70
N GLY A 51 -3.32 14.18 -14.94
CA GLY A 51 -1.92 14.11 -15.35
C GLY A 51 -0.92 13.87 -14.21
N THR A 52 -1.37 13.63 -12.98
CA THR A 52 -0.46 13.19 -11.91
C THR A 52 0.03 11.78 -12.21
N GLU A 53 1.34 11.55 -12.19
CA GLU A 53 1.89 10.24 -12.49
C GLU A 53 1.69 9.25 -11.34
N ALA A 54 1.59 7.95 -11.64
CA ALA A 54 1.43 6.92 -10.62
C ALA A 54 2.53 6.96 -9.54
N LYS A 55 3.78 7.25 -9.94
CA LYS A 55 4.92 7.39 -9.01
C LYS A 55 4.79 8.60 -8.10
N GLU A 56 4.35 9.74 -8.61
CA GLU A 56 4.09 10.94 -7.81
C GLU A 56 2.98 10.68 -6.78
N ILE A 57 1.97 9.88 -7.14
CA ILE A 57 0.91 9.48 -6.21
C ILE A 57 1.45 8.67 -5.03
N LEU A 58 2.44 7.79 -5.26
CA LEU A 58 3.02 6.97 -4.19
C LEU A 58 3.64 7.81 -3.07
N GLU A 59 4.17 9.01 -3.37
CA GLU A 59 4.80 9.88 -2.39
C GLU A 59 3.86 10.35 -1.26
N PHE A 60 2.55 10.40 -1.53
CA PHE A 60 1.53 10.81 -0.57
C PHE A 60 0.44 9.77 -0.33
N LEU A 61 0.44 8.66 -1.07
CA LEU A 61 -0.54 7.59 -0.96
C LEU A 61 -0.69 7.10 0.48
N ASP A 62 0.43 6.78 1.15
CA ASP A 62 0.41 6.23 2.51
C ASP A 62 -0.24 7.19 3.51
N LYS A 63 0.03 8.50 3.39
CA LYS A 63 -0.59 9.53 4.24
C LYS A 63 -2.10 9.57 4.05
N VAL A 64 -2.57 9.51 2.81
CA VAL A 64 -3.99 9.53 2.47
C VAL A 64 -4.68 8.25 2.95
N ILE A 65 -4.10 7.09 2.67
CA ILE A 65 -4.64 5.79 3.08
C ILE A 65 -4.69 5.69 4.62
N ASN A 66 -3.68 6.18 5.33
CA ASN A 66 -3.68 6.21 6.79
C ASN A 66 -4.85 7.06 7.34
N VAL A 67 -5.17 8.19 6.71
CA VAL A 67 -6.32 9.01 7.11
C VAL A 67 -7.66 8.34 6.78
N PHE A 68 -7.73 7.61 5.66
CA PHE A 68 -8.91 6.83 5.28
C PHE A 68 -9.02 5.48 6.02
N TYR A 69 -8.00 5.07 6.77
CA TYR A 69 -7.88 3.72 7.32
C TYR A 69 -9.09 3.31 8.15
N LYS A 70 -9.59 4.20 9.01
CA LYS A 70 -10.73 3.90 9.89
C LYS A 70 -12.00 3.58 9.10
N SER A 71 -12.33 4.38 8.09
CA SER A 71 -13.53 4.18 7.28
C SER A 71 -13.40 2.94 6.41
N LEU A 72 -12.27 2.79 5.72
CA LEU A 72 -11.99 1.63 4.86
C LEU A 72 -11.97 0.31 5.63
N SER A 73 -11.35 0.27 6.81
CA SER A 73 -11.28 -0.96 7.64
C SER A 73 -12.63 -1.33 8.26
N SER A 74 -13.51 -0.37 8.45
CA SER A 74 -14.88 -0.61 8.95
C SER A 74 -15.88 -1.00 7.86
N TYR A 75 -15.48 -0.90 6.58
CA TYR A 75 -16.35 -1.17 5.45
C TYR A 75 -16.76 -2.65 5.42
N LYS A 76 -18.06 -2.89 5.57
CA LYS A 76 -18.64 -4.23 5.43
C LYS A 76 -18.95 -4.50 3.96
N TRP A 77 -18.38 -5.58 3.44
CA TRP A 77 -18.71 -6.09 2.12
C TRP A 77 -19.26 -7.51 2.26
N GLU A 78 -20.21 -7.86 1.41
CA GLU A 78 -20.78 -9.19 1.36
C GLU A 78 -19.99 -10.02 0.35
N ALA A 79 -19.39 -11.12 0.81
CA ALA A 79 -18.66 -12.02 -0.06
C ALA A 79 -19.65 -12.77 -0.98
N PRO A 80 -19.35 -12.89 -2.29
CA PRO A 80 -20.16 -13.71 -3.18
C PRO A 80 -20.10 -15.18 -2.75
N LYS A 81 -21.12 -15.98 -3.09
CA LYS A 81 -21.21 -17.41 -2.68
C LYS A 81 -20.02 -18.25 -3.16
N GLU A 82 -19.49 -17.93 -4.33
CA GLU A 82 -18.29 -18.55 -4.91
C GLU A 82 -17.17 -17.50 -4.98
N TYR A 83 -16.27 -17.51 -4.00
CA TYR A 83 -15.19 -16.50 -3.89
C TYR A 83 -13.82 -17.14 -3.66
N LYS A 84 -13.62 -18.41 -4.06
CA LYS A 84 -12.41 -19.19 -3.75
C LYS A 84 -11.12 -18.45 -4.12
N PHE A 85 -11.03 -17.93 -5.35
CA PHE A 85 -9.86 -17.16 -5.79
C PHE A 85 -9.59 -15.93 -4.91
N LEU A 86 -10.62 -15.12 -4.62
CA LEU A 86 -10.47 -13.96 -3.73
C LEU A 86 -10.12 -14.37 -2.31
N SER A 87 -10.67 -15.49 -1.83
CA SER A 87 -10.37 -16.03 -0.50
C SER A 87 -8.90 -16.43 -0.37
N GLU A 88 -8.32 -17.03 -1.40
CA GLU A 88 -6.91 -17.40 -1.45
C GLU A 88 -6.02 -16.16 -1.40
N LEU A 89 -6.33 -15.13 -2.20
CA LEU A 89 -5.60 -13.84 -2.15
C LEU A 89 -5.67 -13.19 -0.76
N ILE A 90 -6.83 -13.26 -0.08
CA ILE A 90 -6.97 -12.74 1.29
C ILE A 90 -6.14 -13.55 2.29
N LEU A 91 -6.09 -14.88 2.16
CA LEU A 91 -5.26 -15.74 3.02
C LEU A 91 -3.77 -15.48 2.81
N GLU A 92 -3.35 -15.24 1.57
CA GLU A 92 -1.98 -14.86 1.24
C GLU A 92 -1.59 -13.53 1.88
N ASN A 93 -2.46 -12.52 1.84
CA ASN A 93 -2.25 -11.24 2.53
C ASN A 93 -2.07 -11.45 4.04
N LYS A 94 -2.89 -12.32 4.67
CA LYS A 94 -2.76 -12.64 6.09
C LYS A 94 -1.44 -13.37 6.41
N ALA A 95 -0.99 -14.25 5.52
CA ALA A 95 0.28 -14.94 5.69
C ALA A 95 1.46 -13.96 5.56
N LEU A 96 1.43 -13.07 4.58
CA LEU A 96 2.41 -12.00 4.40
C LEU A 96 2.48 -11.09 5.63
N GLN A 97 1.33 -10.65 6.14
CA GLN A 97 1.26 -9.82 7.35
C GLN A 97 1.95 -10.51 8.54
N LYS A 98 1.71 -11.80 8.74
CA LYS A 98 2.39 -12.56 9.81
C LYS A 98 3.90 -12.63 9.62
N ARG A 99 4.39 -12.75 8.37
CA ARG A 99 5.83 -12.74 8.08
C ARG A 99 6.43 -11.37 8.40
N THR A 100 5.79 -10.28 7.96
CA THR A 100 6.25 -8.91 8.23
C THR A 100 6.18 -8.55 9.71
N ASP A 101 5.19 -9.03 10.46
CA ASP A 101 5.08 -8.80 11.91
C ASP A 101 6.22 -9.48 12.69
N LYS A 102 6.66 -10.67 12.25
CA LYS A 102 7.84 -11.34 12.85
C LYS A 102 9.11 -10.55 12.59
N ILE A 103 9.31 -10.06 11.37
CA ILE A 103 10.44 -9.20 11.02
C ILE A 103 10.44 -7.94 11.89
N LYS A 104 9.29 -7.28 12.01
CA LYS A 104 9.10 -6.11 12.87
C LYS A 104 9.44 -6.41 14.33
N GLY A 105 9.00 -7.55 14.85
CA GLY A 105 9.32 -7.98 16.22
C GLY A 105 10.83 -8.14 16.45
N LEU A 106 11.56 -8.68 15.48
CA LEU A 106 13.02 -8.83 15.56
C LEU A 106 13.73 -7.47 15.57
N LEU A 107 13.30 -6.55 14.71
CA LEU A 107 13.87 -5.19 14.62
C LEU A 107 13.62 -4.37 15.89
N LEU A 108 12.46 -4.54 16.53
CA LEU A 108 12.12 -3.85 17.79
C LEU A 108 12.75 -4.51 19.03
N GLY A 109 13.45 -5.64 18.88
CA GLY A 109 14.04 -6.39 19.99
C GLY A 109 15.27 -5.75 20.64
N GLY A 110 15.76 -4.61 20.11
CA GLY A 110 16.90 -3.89 20.68
C GLY A 110 18.27 -4.53 20.38
N HIS A 111 18.32 -5.45 19.41
CA HIS A 111 19.56 -6.03 18.91
C HIS A 111 20.17 -5.14 17.83
N SER A 112 21.50 -5.13 17.70
CA SER A 112 22.13 -4.41 16.59
C SER A 112 21.90 -5.12 15.26
N SER A 113 21.88 -4.38 14.15
CA SER A 113 21.68 -4.93 12.81
C SER A 113 22.60 -6.11 12.49
N ASN A 114 23.88 -6.03 12.89
CA ASN A 114 24.85 -7.08 12.65
C ASN A 114 24.59 -8.35 13.50
N GLN A 115 23.91 -8.24 14.64
CA GLN A 115 23.53 -9.41 15.46
C GLN A 115 22.36 -10.20 14.87
N ILE A 116 21.44 -9.51 14.19
CA ILE A 116 20.21 -10.12 13.68
C ILE A 116 20.26 -10.42 12.19
N LYS A 117 21.26 -9.92 11.44
CA LYS A 117 21.29 -10.00 9.97
C LYS A 117 21.15 -11.44 9.45
N ASP A 118 21.83 -12.41 10.08
CA ASP A 118 21.81 -13.81 9.63
C ASP A 118 20.45 -14.49 9.89
N THR A 119 19.71 -13.99 10.89
CA THR A 119 18.32 -14.43 11.15
C THR A 119 17.34 -13.69 10.23
N LEU A 120 17.59 -12.42 9.97
CA LEU A 120 16.71 -11.54 9.21
C LEU A 120 16.76 -11.82 7.70
N LEU A 121 17.94 -12.14 7.16
CA LEU A 121 18.14 -12.43 5.74
C LEU A 121 17.16 -13.49 5.19
N PRO A 122 17.09 -14.73 5.72
CA PRO A 122 16.15 -15.71 5.21
C PRO A 122 14.68 -15.27 5.35
N MET A 123 14.34 -14.52 6.40
CA MET A 123 12.98 -13.99 6.58
C MET A 123 12.61 -12.95 5.51
N VAL A 124 13.56 -12.11 5.09
CA VAL A 124 13.36 -11.12 4.01
C VAL A 124 13.39 -11.81 2.64
N GLU A 125 14.24 -12.81 2.43
CA GLU A 125 14.25 -13.61 1.20
C GLU A 125 12.90 -14.29 0.95
N GLU A 126 12.26 -14.83 1.98
CA GLU A 126 10.90 -15.37 1.93
C GLU A 126 9.84 -14.34 1.51
N LEU A 127 10.07 -13.03 1.67
CA LEU A 127 9.13 -12.01 1.20
C LEU A 127 9.06 -11.93 -0.32
N GLN A 128 10.08 -12.41 -1.05
CA GLN A 128 10.07 -12.43 -2.52
C GLN A 128 8.92 -13.27 -3.09
N ASP A 129 8.38 -14.22 -2.31
CA ASP A 129 7.20 -15.01 -2.65
C ASP A 129 5.98 -14.14 -3.00
N ILE A 130 5.94 -12.90 -2.51
CA ILE A 130 4.90 -11.91 -2.81
C ILE A 130 4.75 -11.67 -4.32
N ASN A 131 5.80 -11.92 -5.12
CA ASN A 131 5.73 -11.77 -6.56
C ASN A 131 4.67 -12.70 -7.18
N HIS A 132 4.50 -13.92 -6.67
CA HIS A 132 3.43 -14.83 -7.13
C HIS A 132 2.04 -14.27 -6.84
N HIS A 133 1.86 -13.61 -5.69
CA HIS A 133 0.62 -12.93 -5.33
C HIS A 133 0.33 -11.75 -6.27
N TYR A 134 1.35 -10.93 -6.55
CA TYR A 134 1.24 -9.82 -7.50
C TYR A 134 0.92 -10.28 -8.91
N LEU A 135 1.55 -11.34 -9.42
CA LEU A 135 1.26 -11.89 -10.74
C LEU A 135 -0.20 -12.35 -10.90
N LYS A 136 -0.80 -12.93 -9.86
CA LYS A 136 -2.24 -13.27 -9.87
C LYS A 136 -3.12 -12.02 -9.92
N LYS A 137 -2.75 -10.97 -9.20
CA LYS A 137 -3.49 -9.70 -9.23
C LYS A 137 -3.36 -9.02 -10.59
N GLU A 138 -2.14 -8.85 -11.08
CA GLU A 138 -1.79 -8.13 -12.30
C GLU A 138 -2.30 -8.82 -13.57
N ASN A 139 -2.22 -10.15 -13.65
CA ASN A 139 -2.58 -10.89 -14.87
C ASN A 139 -4.01 -11.45 -14.86
N ILE A 140 -4.65 -11.56 -13.69
CA ILE A 140 -5.99 -12.14 -13.56
C ILE A 140 -6.97 -11.14 -12.97
N LEU A 141 -6.74 -10.65 -11.74
CA LEU A 141 -7.77 -9.83 -11.07
C LEU A 141 -7.95 -8.45 -11.73
N PHE A 142 -6.86 -7.73 -11.95
CA PHE A 142 -6.87 -6.34 -12.43
C PHE A 142 -7.46 -6.21 -13.83
N PRO A 143 -7.10 -7.05 -14.83
CA PRO A 143 -7.68 -6.95 -16.17
C PRO A 143 -9.19 -7.17 -16.19
N TYR A 144 -9.73 -7.98 -15.27
CA TYR A 144 -11.18 -8.17 -15.14
C TYR A 144 -11.85 -6.95 -14.51
N LEU A 145 -11.25 -6.36 -13.46
CA LEU A 145 -11.77 -5.15 -12.82
C LEU A 145 -11.77 -3.97 -13.80
N GLU A 146 -10.67 -3.70 -14.49
CA GLU A 146 -10.55 -2.58 -15.44
C GLU A 146 -11.59 -2.62 -16.57
N LYS A 147 -11.98 -3.82 -17.00
CA LYS A 147 -13.06 -4.00 -18.00
C LYS A 147 -14.46 -3.68 -17.45
N THR A 148 -14.66 -3.72 -16.14
CA THR A 148 -15.99 -3.55 -15.53
C THR A 148 -16.35 -2.09 -15.32
N MET A 149 -15.41 -1.25 -14.88
CA MET A 149 -15.64 0.16 -14.56
C MET A 149 -14.37 0.97 -14.77
N GLU A 150 -14.51 2.17 -15.32
CA GLU A 150 -13.39 3.06 -15.67
C GLU A 150 -12.51 3.45 -14.48
N LYS A 151 -13.11 3.69 -13.31
CA LYS A 151 -12.37 4.01 -12.07
C LYS A 151 -11.30 2.98 -11.67
N TYR A 152 -11.41 1.74 -12.14
CA TYR A 152 -10.40 0.72 -11.88
C TYR A 152 -9.15 0.86 -12.72
N LYS A 153 -9.11 1.74 -13.74
CA LYS A 153 -7.85 2.13 -14.39
C LYS A 153 -6.86 2.77 -13.41
N GLY A 154 -7.33 3.24 -12.24
CA GLY A 154 -6.50 3.63 -11.10
C GLY A 154 -5.65 2.49 -10.52
N LEU A 155 -5.88 1.24 -10.93
CA LEU A 155 -5.06 0.10 -10.52
C LEU A 155 -3.60 0.24 -10.97
N SER A 156 -3.28 1.03 -12.01
CA SER A 156 -1.88 1.34 -12.41
C SER A 156 -1.00 1.82 -11.25
N ILE A 157 -1.58 2.51 -10.25
CA ILE A 157 -0.89 2.92 -9.02
C ILE A 157 -0.48 1.69 -8.19
N MET A 158 -1.32 0.66 -8.15
CA MET A 158 -0.99 -0.61 -7.49
C MET A 158 0.17 -1.33 -8.17
N TRP A 159 0.29 -1.26 -9.50
CA TRP A 159 1.45 -1.83 -10.23
C TRP A 159 2.73 -1.09 -9.83
N ALA A 160 2.71 0.25 -9.81
CA ALA A 160 3.84 1.05 -9.36
C ALA A 160 4.23 0.71 -7.92
N LEU A 161 3.25 0.55 -7.02
CA LEU A 161 3.48 0.13 -5.64
C LEU A 161 4.09 -1.28 -5.56
N HIS A 162 3.59 -2.24 -6.34
CA HIS A 162 4.16 -3.59 -6.36
C HIS A 162 5.62 -3.57 -6.81
N ASP A 163 5.97 -2.76 -7.80
CA ASP A 163 7.35 -2.62 -8.28
C ASP A 163 8.26 -1.96 -7.23
N GLU A 164 7.77 -0.93 -6.52
CA GLU A 164 8.51 -0.35 -5.39
C GLU A 164 8.77 -1.38 -4.29
N VAL A 165 7.78 -2.19 -3.93
CA VAL A 165 7.93 -3.25 -2.92
C VAL A 165 8.99 -4.27 -3.36
N LYS A 166 8.96 -4.73 -4.62
CA LYS A 166 9.98 -5.66 -5.16
C LYS A 166 11.38 -5.05 -5.06
N VAL A 167 11.53 -3.77 -5.41
CA VAL A 167 12.81 -3.04 -5.31
C VAL A 167 13.26 -2.92 -3.84
N LYS A 168 12.35 -2.59 -2.91
CA LYS A 168 12.67 -2.50 -1.48
C LYS A 168 13.13 -3.84 -0.90
N ILE A 169 12.44 -4.93 -1.22
CA ILE A 169 12.83 -6.28 -0.77
C ILE A 169 14.24 -6.61 -1.28
N LYS A 170 14.50 -6.42 -2.57
CA LYS A 170 15.81 -6.69 -3.15
C LYS A 170 16.92 -5.85 -2.50
N LYS A 171 16.70 -4.54 -2.36
CA LYS A 171 17.65 -3.64 -1.67
C LYS A 171 17.94 -4.10 -0.24
N THR A 172 16.91 -4.55 0.48
CA THR A 172 17.06 -5.04 1.85
C THR A 172 17.91 -6.32 1.89
N ILE A 173 17.70 -7.26 0.96
CA ILE A 173 18.53 -8.47 0.82
C ILE A 173 19.99 -8.10 0.51
N ASP A 174 20.20 -7.20 -0.46
CA ASP A 174 21.54 -6.73 -0.83
C ASP A 174 22.26 -6.07 0.36
N LEU A 175 21.55 -5.32 1.21
CA LEU A 175 22.11 -4.78 2.45
C LEU A 175 22.45 -5.87 3.46
N LEU A 176 21.56 -6.84 3.66
CA LEU A 176 21.74 -7.93 4.63
C LEU A 176 22.89 -8.88 4.31
N THR A 177 23.31 -8.95 3.04
CA THR A 177 24.46 -9.74 2.59
C THR A 177 25.81 -9.04 2.75
N LYS A 178 25.84 -7.75 3.11
CA LYS A 178 27.09 -7.03 3.38
C LYS A 178 27.79 -7.57 4.64
N GLU A 179 29.11 -7.42 4.69
CA GLU A 179 29.93 -7.82 5.84
C GLU A 179 29.53 -7.05 7.11
N ASN A 180 29.37 -5.73 6.97
CA ASN A 180 28.87 -4.84 8.02
C ASN A 180 27.71 -4.00 7.49
N ILE A 181 26.72 -3.78 8.35
CA ILE A 181 25.51 -3.01 8.04
C ILE A 181 25.39 -1.85 9.02
N GLU A 182 25.19 -0.65 8.50
CA GLU A 182 24.82 0.49 9.33
C GLU A 182 23.35 0.41 9.71
N GLU A 183 23.03 0.65 10.98
CA GLU A 183 21.67 0.57 11.50
C GLU A 183 20.71 1.53 10.78
N VAL A 184 21.22 2.70 10.39
CA VAL A 184 20.46 3.70 9.62
C VAL A 184 20.10 3.16 8.23
N GLU A 185 21.02 2.51 7.52
CA GLU A 185 20.75 1.94 6.19
C GLU A 185 19.69 0.84 6.25
N LEU A 186 19.77 -0.04 7.26
CA LEU A 186 18.79 -1.12 7.43
C LEU A 186 17.41 -0.54 7.73
N ASN A 187 17.31 0.40 8.67
CA ASN A 187 16.06 1.03 9.06
C ASN A 187 15.41 1.79 7.90
N GLN A 188 16.20 2.45 7.04
CA GLN A 188 15.68 3.12 5.85
C GLN A 188 15.19 2.16 4.76
N SER A 189 15.81 0.98 4.64
CA SER A 189 15.40 -0.01 3.63
C SER A 189 14.10 -0.74 3.99
N ILE A 190 13.86 -0.93 5.30
CA ILE A 190 12.68 -1.65 5.82
C ILE A 190 11.52 -0.69 6.14
N GLY A 191 11.81 0.59 6.43
CA GLY A 191 10.81 1.66 6.60
C GLY A 191 10.10 2.07 5.31
#